data_AF-A0A2W4WLN8-F1
#
_entry.id   AF-A0A2W4WLN8-F1
#
_cell.length_a   1.000
_cell.length_b   1.000
_cell.length_c   1.000
_cell.angle_alpha   90.00
_cell.angle_beta   90.00
_cell.angle_gamma   90.00
#
_symmetry.space_group_name_H-M   'P 1'
#
loop_
_entity.id
_entity.type
_entity.pdbx_description
1 polymer ?
#
loop_
_entity_poly.entity_id
_entity_poly.type
_entity_poly.pdbx_seq_one_letter_code
_entity_poly.pdbx_strand_id
1 'polypeptide(L)'
;MTVDSQLTAKGLDAKVLEKTKLQGIAEKYRLQGFEVVIEPSKSMLPFDLGNYCPDLMARKGLNEGYIIELKNSIAKISVDRYREIAEIVAQNHGWRFLLITGEDISSGDPKDDSELLTWEQMLQRQEQAQRFLAIGEVEVAFWYLWGILEAAMRRQARQVSIPIERFPANSLINHLYSQGELSMEQFDQVRVIQTVRDRLVHGYQLPNLEEPTKQLQVLVNELIAMWKI
;
A
#
# COMPACT_ATOMS: atom_id res chain seq x y z
N MET A 1 3.08 22.92 38.19
CA MET A 1 3.41 22.36 36.87
C MET A 1 2.18 22.49 35.99
N THR A 2 2.20 23.44 35.06
CA THR A 2 1.04 23.90 34.28
C THR A 2 0.81 23.05 33.03
N VAL A 3 -0.45 22.88 32.65
CA VAL A 3 -0.93 22.08 31.50
C VAL A 3 -0.21 22.44 30.18
N ASP A 4 0.23 23.69 30.02
CA ASP A 4 1.02 24.16 28.87
C ASP A 4 2.39 23.50 28.70
N SER A 5 3.03 23.11 29.81
CA SER A 5 4.35 22.44 29.78
C SER A 5 4.25 20.97 29.34
N GLN A 6 3.08 20.33 29.52
CA GLN A 6 2.82 18.97 29.03
C GLN A 6 2.40 18.93 27.56
N LEU A 7 1.64 19.95 27.09
CA LEU A 7 1.24 20.08 25.69
C LEU A 7 2.42 20.38 24.76
N THR A 8 3.35 21.23 25.20
CA THR A 8 4.58 21.56 24.45
C THR A 8 5.55 20.38 24.36
N ALA A 9 5.74 19.61 25.44
CA ALA A 9 6.55 18.40 25.43
C ALA A 9 5.99 17.32 24.48
N LYS A 10 4.68 17.08 24.51
CA LYS A 10 4.00 16.10 23.63
C LYS A 10 4.06 16.48 22.14
N GLY A 11 4.04 17.78 21.83
CA GLY A 11 4.19 18.30 20.47
C GLY A 11 5.64 18.23 19.95
N LEU A 12 6.62 18.37 20.83
CA LEU A 12 8.04 18.23 20.50
C LEU A 12 8.41 16.78 20.19
N ASP A 13 7.91 15.83 20.99
CA ASP A 13 8.10 14.39 20.78
C ASP A 13 7.47 13.91 19.45
N ALA A 14 6.29 14.42 19.11
CA ALA A 14 5.62 14.09 17.85
C ALA A 14 6.40 14.59 16.62
N LYS A 15 6.95 15.80 16.67
CA LYS A 15 7.78 16.36 15.58
C LYS A 15 9.12 15.63 15.42
N VAL A 16 9.76 15.25 16.53
CA VAL A 16 11.00 14.48 16.52
C VAL A 16 10.77 13.08 15.93
N LEU A 17 9.64 12.45 16.28
CA LEU A 17 9.24 11.17 15.73
C LEU A 17 8.95 11.26 14.22
N GLU A 18 8.23 12.29 13.78
CA GLU A 18 7.91 12.54 12.36
C GLU A 18 9.18 12.74 11.53
N LYS A 19 10.13 13.54 12.04
CA LYS A 19 11.42 13.77 11.38
C LYS A 19 12.25 12.49 11.28
N THR A 20 12.29 11.69 12.34
CA THR A 20 12.99 10.39 12.34
C THR A 20 12.37 9.42 11.32
N LYS A 21 11.03 9.39 11.23
CA LYS A 21 10.29 8.57 10.26
C LYS A 21 10.58 9.00 8.82
N LEU A 22 10.55 10.30 8.56
CA LEU A 22 10.83 10.87 7.24
C LEU A 22 12.27 10.57 6.78
N GLN A 23 13.24 10.64 7.71
CA GLN A 23 14.62 10.25 7.45
C GLN A 23 14.76 8.76 7.10
N GLY A 24 14.06 7.88 7.82
CA GLY A 24 14.06 6.45 7.53
C GLY A 24 13.49 6.12 6.14
N ILE A 25 12.42 6.81 5.74
CA ILE A 25 11.86 6.70 4.38
C ILE A 25 12.88 7.18 3.36
N ALA A 26 13.51 8.35 3.60
CA ALA A 26 14.49 8.91 2.67
C ALA A 26 15.67 7.97 2.44
N GLU A 27 16.23 7.40 3.51
CA GLU A 27 17.40 6.52 3.41
C GLU A 27 17.11 5.25 2.62
N LYS A 28 15.93 4.68 2.85
CA LYS A 28 15.47 3.52 2.10
C LYS A 28 15.38 3.78 0.59
N TYR A 29 14.79 4.90 0.18
CA TYR A 29 14.73 5.27 -1.24
C TYR A 29 16.13 5.49 -1.82
N ARG A 30 17.06 6.07 -1.05
CA ARG A 30 18.46 6.19 -1.49
C ARG A 30 19.12 4.83 -1.71
N LEU A 31 18.92 3.88 -0.80
CA LEU A 31 19.42 2.51 -0.93
C LEU A 31 18.85 1.79 -2.17
N GLN A 32 17.64 2.15 -2.59
CA GLN A 32 17.01 1.65 -3.82
C GLN A 32 17.48 2.40 -5.10
N GLY A 33 18.45 3.32 -4.97
CA GLY A 33 19.04 4.05 -6.09
C GLY A 33 18.30 5.33 -6.50
N PHE A 34 17.38 5.81 -5.67
CA PHE A 34 16.70 7.09 -5.91
C PHE A 34 17.53 8.26 -5.41
N GLU A 35 17.43 9.38 -6.11
CA GLU A 35 17.86 10.68 -5.61
C GLU A 35 16.74 11.28 -4.76
N VAL A 36 17.00 11.48 -3.46
CA VAL A 36 15.96 11.85 -2.50
C VAL A 36 16.20 13.24 -1.92
N VAL A 37 15.18 14.09 -2.04
CA VAL A 37 15.11 15.43 -1.45
C VAL A 37 14.03 15.44 -0.37
N ILE A 38 14.42 15.77 0.86
CA ILE A 38 13.49 15.98 1.98
C ILE A 38 13.06 17.45 1.96
N GLU A 39 11.76 17.71 2.15
CA GLU A 39 11.16 19.04 2.12
C GLU A 39 11.60 19.85 0.86
N PRO A 40 11.37 19.32 -0.36
CA PRO A 40 11.79 19.99 -1.58
C PRO A 40 11.14 21.38 -1.68
N SER A 41 11.94 22.37 -2.07
CA SER A 41 11.41 23.68 -2.45
C SER A 41 10.64 23.55 -3.77
N LYS A 42 9.72 24.48 -4.02
CA LYS A 42 8.91 24.50 -5.25
C LYS A 42 9.75 24.44 -6.53
N SER A 43 10.95 25.02 -6.51
CA SER A 43 11.88 25.03 -7.66
C SER A 43 12.54 23.67 -7.93
N MET A 44 12.53 22.76 -6.96
CA MET A 44 13.07 21.41 -7.11
C MET A 44 12.02 20.41 -7.61
N LEU A 45 10.74 20.78 -7.56
CA LEU A 45 9.67 19.92 -8.03
C LEU A 45 9.72 19.80 -9.57
N PRO A 46 9.41 18.62 -10.11
CA PRO A 46 9.40 18.38 -11.56
C PRO A 46 8.32 19.16 -12.31
N PHE A 47 7.26 19.56 -11.62
CA PHE A 47 6.11 20.29 -12.16
C PHE A 47 5.42 21.08 -11.05
N ASP A 48 4.56 22.01 -11.44
CA ASP A 48 3.87 22.89 -10.50
C ASP A 48 2.76 22.14 -9.74
N LEU A 49 2.90 22.11 -8.41
CA LEU A 49 1.88 21.62 -7.47
C LEU A 49 1.15 22.79 -6.77
N GLY A 50 1.26 24.00 -7.31
CA GLY A 50 0.68 25.23 -6.79
C GLY A 50 1.29 25.60 -5.44
N ASN A 51 0.48 25.56 -4.39
CA ASN A 51 0.92 25.85 -3.01
C ASN A 51 1.23 24.59 -2.19
N TYR A 52 1.20 23.43 -2.82
CA TYR A 52 1.52 22.19 -2.16
C TYR A 52 3.04 21.95 -2.15
N CYS A 53 3.56 21.70 -0.95
CA CYS A 53 4.94 21.29 -0.75
C CYS A 53 4.91 19.89 -0.12
N PRO A 54 5.40 18.85 -0.81
CA PRO A 54 5.45 17.50 -0.24
C PRO A 54 6.52 17.41 0.84
N ASP A 55 6.41 16.40 1.70
CA ASP A 55 7.43 16.12 2.71
C ASP A 55 8.71 15.52 2.09
N LEU A 56 8.59 14.80 0.97
CA LEU A 56 9.72 14.15 0.31
C LEU A 56 9.50 13.98 -1.20
N MET A 57 10.58 14.11 -1.96
CA MET A 57 10.63 13.79 -3.40
C MET A 57 11.72 12.75 -3.64
N ALA A 58 11.36 11.63 -4.27
CA ALA A 58 12.31 10.58 -4.65
C ALA A 58 12.33 10.46 -6.18
N ARG A 59 13.45 10.82 -6.80
CA ARG A 59 13.62 10.82 -8.26
C ARG A 59 14.42 9.60 -8.71
N LYS A 60 13.95 8.95 -9.78
CA LYS A 60 14.69 7.89 -10.47
C LYS A 60 14.91 8.38 -11.91
N GLY A 61 16.14 8.63 -12.30
CA GLY A 61 16.40 9.27 -13.61
C GLY A 61 15.78 10.67 -13.76
N LEU A 62 15.46 11.09 -14.99
CA LEU A 62 15.05 12.48 -15.28
C LEU A 62 13.54 12.70 -15.20
N ASN A 63 12.73 11.71 -15.58
CA ASN A 63 11.28 11.87 -15.81
C ASN A 63 10.41 10.92 -15.00
N GLU A 64 10.97 10.21 -14.02
CA GLU A 64 10.19 9.32 -13.16
C GLU A 64 10.54 9.53 -11.69
N GLY A 65 9.56 9.32 -10.82
CA GLY A 65 9.76 9.57 -9.40
C GLY A 65 8.47 9.61 -8.59
N TYR A 66 8.66 9.86 -7.31
CA TYR A 66 7.61 9.89 -6.31
C TYR A 66 7.57 11.24 -5.60
N ILE A 67 6.37 11.78 -5.48
CA ILE A 67 6.01 12.87 -4.58
C ILE A 67 5.40 12.24 -3.35
N ILE A 68 6.01 12.39 -2.18
CA ILE A 68 5.67 11.64 -0.98
C ILE A 68 5.25 12.59 0.14
N GLU A 69 4.11 12.29 0.74
CA GLU A 69 3.55 12.96 1.91
C GLU A 69 3.52 12.00 3.09
N LEU A 70 3.90 12.48 4.28
CA LEU A 70 3.84 11.74 5.53
C LEU A 70 2.78 12.37 6.46
N LYS A 71 1.82 11.57 6.94
CA LYS A 71 0.83 12.01 7.94
C LYS A 71 0.79 11.10 9.15
N ASN A 72 0.93 11.66 10.35
CA ASN A 72 0.90 10.89 11.58
C ASN A 72 -0.45 10.24 11.94
N SER A 73 -1.58 10.66 11.35
CA SER A 73 -2.89 10.06 11.62
C SER A 73 -3.89 10.34 10.49
N ILE A 74 -4.72 9.32 10.18
CA ILE A 74 -5.78 9.37 9.17
C ILE A 74 -6.84 10.44 9.49
N ALA A 75 -7.10 10.71 10.78
CA ALA A 75 -8.12 11.66 11.23
C ALA A 75 -7.83 13.14 10.85
N LYS A 76 -6.62 13.45 10.36
CA LYS A 76 -6.20 14.80 9.94
C LYS A 76 -6.00 14.92 8.42
N ILE A 77 -6.41 13.93 7.64
CA ILE A 77 -6.23 13.90 6.19
C ILE A 77 -7.40 14.65 5.53
N SER A 78 -7.10 15.74 4.81
CA SER A 78 -8.05 16.37 3.89
C SER A 78 -8.10 15.53 2.61
N VAL A 79 -9.12 14.67 2.50
CA VAL A 79 -9.26 13.72 1.40
C VAL A 79 -9.32 14.42 0.05
N ASP A 80 -10.09 15.51 -0.06
CA ASP A 80 -10.25 16.25 -1.31
C ASP A 80 -8.94 16.91 -1.77
N ARG A 81 -8.17 17.47 -0.83
CA ARG A 81 -6.87 18.07 -1.13
C ARG A 81 -5.87 17.08 -1.71
N TYR A 82 -5.72 15.89 -1.10
CA TYR A 82 -4.76 14.90 -1.61
C TYR A 82 -5.24 14.23 -2.90
N ARG A 83 -6.55 14.15 -3.13
CA ARG A 83 -7.10 13.71 -4.41
C ARG A 83 -6.67 14.65 -5.54
N GLU A 84 -6.84 15.96 -5.36
CA GLU A 84 -6.41 16.96 -6.34
C GLU A 84 -4.90 16.85 -6.64
N ILE A 85 -4.07 16.70 -5.60
CA ILE A 85 -2.62 16.53 -5.78
C ILE A 85 -2.30 15.23 -6.51
N ALA A 86 -2.94 14.12 -6.15
CA ALA A 86 -2.74 12.85 -6.83
C ALA A 86 -3.11 12.93 -8.32
N GLU A 87 -4.19 13.64 -8.67
CA GLU A 87 -4.63 13.87 -10.05
C GLU A 87 -3.59 14.69 -10.83
N ILE A 88 -3.07 15.79 -10.26
CA ILE A 88 -2.03 16.61 -10.90
C ILE A 88 -0.76 15.78 -11.11
N VAL A 89 -0.32 15.02 -10.11
CA VAL A 89 0.88 14.18 -10.24
C VAL A 89 0.67 13.09 -11.29
N ALA A 90 -0.51 12.45 -11.33
CA ALA A 90 -0.81 11.38 -12.29
C ALA A 90 -0.84 11.85 -13.75
N GLN A 91 -1.14 13.12 -14.00
CA GLN A 91 -1.06 13.73 -15.34
C GLN A 91 0.38 13.85 -15.88
N ASN A 92 1.38 13.74 -14.99
CA ASN A 92 2.79 13.80 -15.36
C ASN A 92 3.35 12.38 -15.51
N HIS A 93 3.71 12.02 -16.75
CA HIS A 93 4.21 10.68 -17.07
C HIS A 93 5.44 10.33 -16.21
N GLY A 94 5.47 9.11 -15.67
CA GLY A 94 6.54 8.62 -14.80
C GLY A 94 6.47 9.09 -13.34
N TRP A 95 5.60 10.05 -13.00
CA TRP A 95 5.49 10.59 -11.65
C TRP A 95 4.25 10.09 -10.91
N ARG A 96 4.39 9.87 -9.60
CA ARG A 96 3.34 9.30 -8.74
C ARG A 96 3.29 9.97 -7.37
N PHE A 97 2.09 10.14 -6.83
CA PHE A 97 1.87 10.69 -5.49
C PHE A 97 1.70 9.55 -4.47
N LEU A 98 2.43 9.59 -3.36
CA LEU A 98 2.38 8.62 -2.27
C LEU A 98 1.99 9.30 -0.97
N LEU A 99 0.91 8.85 -0.34
CA LEU A 99 0.53 9.26 1.00
C LEU A 99 0.86 8.13 1.98
N ILE A 100 1.84 8.37 2.85
CA ILE A 100 2.28 7.45 3.89
C ILE A 100 1.68 7.94 5.21
N THR A 101 1.00 7.07 5.93
CA THR A 101 0.43 7.38 7.24
C THR A 101 1.27 6.81 8.38
N GLY A 102 1.07 7.33 9.59
CA GLY A 102 1.80 6.89 10.79
C GLY A 102 1.54 5.43 11.15
N GLU A 103 0.39 4.89 10.74
CA GLU A 103 -0.03 3.48 10.87
C GLU A 103 0.66 2.59 9.84
N ASP A 104 1.03 3.14 8.69
CA ASP A 104 1.81 2.45 7.66
C ASP A 104 3.25 2.22 8.14
N ILE A 105 3.75 3.02 9.09
CA ILE A 105 5.10 2.91 9.64
C ILE A 105 5.05 2.12 10.95
N SER A 106 4.75 0.82 10.84
CA SER A 106 4.93 -0.13 11.93
C SER A 106 6.35 -0.72 11.93
N SER A 107 6.93 -0.94 13.11
CA SER A 107 8.31 -1.38 13.37
C SER A 107 8.61 -2.84 12.98
N GLY A 108 7.68 -3.53 12.34
CA GLY A 108 7.74 -4.97 12.06
C GLY A 108 7.86 -5.33 10.59
N ASP A 109 8.35 -4.43 9.74
CA ASP A 109 8.52 -4.73 8.33
C ASP A 109 9.64 -5.75 8.09
N PRO A 110 9.44 -6.68 7.15
CA PRO A 110 10.51 -7.44 6.55
C PRO A 110 11.59 -6.54 5.99
N LYS A 111 12.81 -6.67 6.52
CA LYS A 111 13.98 -5.94 6.01
C LYS A 111 14.41 -6.41 4.61
N ASP A 112 13.85 -7.52 4.12
CA ASP A 112 14.26 -8.25 2.92
C ASP A 112 13.09 -9.08 2.33
N ASP A 113 13.22 -9.55 1.09
CA ASP A 113 12.28 -10.45 0.37
C ASP A 113 12.05 -11.78 1.11
N SER A 114 12.93 -12.15 2.04
CA SER A 114 12.91 -13.42 2.77
C SER A 114 11.69 -13.64 3.67
N GLU A 115 10.94 -12.60 4.04
CA GLU A 115 9.72 -12.75 4.83
C GLU A 115 8.42 -12.72 3.98
N LEU A 116 8.52 -12.43 2.67
CA LEU A 116 7.39 -12.58 1.75
C LEU A 116 7.23 -14.04 1.33
N LEU A 117 5.99 -14.47 1.13
CA LEU A 117 5.75 -15.82 0.60
C LEU A 117 6.37 -15.97 -0.79
N THR A 118 7.02 -17.12 -1.02
CA THR A 118 7.41 -17.51 -2.37
C THR A 118 6.20 -17.95 -3.19
N TRP A 119 6.35 -17.98 -4.51
CA TRP A 119 5.32 -18.53 -5.40
C TRP A 119 4.98 -19.98 -5.05
N GLU A 120 5.97 -20.81 -4.69
CA GLU A 120 5.70 -22.20 -4.25
C GLU A 120 4.91 -22.24 -2.95
N GLN A 121 5.24 -21.39 -1.97
CA GLN A 121 4.51 -21.32 -0.71
C GLN A 121 3.07 -20.86 -0.90
N MET A 122 2.82 -19.92 -1.82
CA MET A 122 1.47 -19.49 -2.19
C MET A 122 0.66 -20.64 -2.81
N LEU A 123 1.26 -21.41 -3.74
CA LEU A 123 0.61 -22.58 -4.34
C LEU A 123 0.28 -23.66 -3.30
N GLN A 124 1.18 -23.92 -2.35
CA GLN A 124 0.90 -24.85 -1.24
C GLN A 124 -0.26 -24.38 -0.36
N ARG A 125 -0.33 -23.08 -0.05
CA ARG A 125 -1.46 -22.51 0.71
C ARG A 125 -2.77 -22.54 -0.09
N GLN A 126 -2.70 -22.44 -1.41
CA GLN A 126 -3.87 -22.56 -2.29
C GLN A 126 -4.45 -23.98 -2.25
N GLU A 127 -3.61 -25.02 -2.24
CA GLU A 127 -4.06 -26.40 -2.01
C GLU A 127 -4.74 -26.56 -0.64
N GLN A 128 -4.23 -25.91 0.40
CA GLN A 128 -4.85 -25.91 1.73
C GLN A 128 -6.23 -25.22 1.70
N ALA A 129 -6.35 -24.07 1.03
CA ALA A 129 -7.63 -23.39 0.85
C ALA A 129 -8.67 -24.27 0.14
N GLN A 130 -8.25 -25.04 -0.87
CA GLN A 130 -9.12 -26.01 -1.55
C GLN A 130 -9.60 -27.12 -0.61
N ARG A 131 -8.74 -27.60 0.29
CA ARG A 131 -9.14 -28.60 1.30
C ARG A 131 -10.17 -28.05 2.27
N PHE A 132 -10.02 -26.80 2.72
CA PHE A 132 -11.02 -26.14 3.57
C PHE A 132 -12.37 -26.00 2.87
N LEU A 133 -12.38 -25.61 1.60
CA LEU A 133 -13.61 -25.59 0.79
C LEU A 133 -14.27 -26.97 0.68
N ALA A 134 -13.48 -28.03 0.47
CA ALA A 134 -13.99 -29.38 0.31
C ALA A 134 -14.68 -29.93 1.57
N ILE A 135 -14.33 -29.43 2.76
CA ILE A 135 -14.95 -29.81 4.03
C ILE A 135 -16.00 -28.81 4.53
N GLY A 136 -16.32 -27.76 3.74
CA GLY A 136 -17.32 -26.75 4.08
C GLY A 136 -16.83 -25.61 4.97
N GLU A 137 -15.52 -25.52 5.24
CA GLU A 137 -14.90 -24.46 6.05
C GLU A 137 -14.62 -23.21 5.19
N VAL A 138 -15.69 -22.58 4.71
CA VAL A 138 -15.64 -21.49 3.72
C VAL A 138 -14.93 -20.25 4.25
N GLU A 139 -15.19 -19.86 5.50
CA GLU A 139 -14.58 -18.68 6.10
C GLU A 139 -13.06 -18.84 6.28
N VAL A 140 -12.62 -20.04 6.66
CA VAL A 140 -11.19 -20.35 6.76
C VAL A 140 -10.54 -20.28 5.38
N ALA A 141 -11.18 -20.86 4.36
CA ALA A 141 -10.71 -20.77 2.99
C ALA A 141 -10.60 -19.31 2.50
N PHE A 142 -11.58 -18.47 2.81
CA PHE A 142 -11.58 -17.04 2.46
C PHE A 142 -10.35 -16.33 3.03
N TRP A 143 -10.05 -16.50 4.31
CA TRP A 143 -8.89 -15.86 4.94
C TRP A 143 -7.55 -16.34 4.37
N TYR A 144 -7.44 -17.63 4.05
CA TYR A 144 -6.27 -18.17 3.38
C TYR A 144 -6.08 -17.55 2.00
N LEU A 145 -7.14 -17.51 1.18
CA LEU A 145 -7.09 -16.94 -0.16
C LEU A 145 -6.80 -15.43 -0.14
N TRP A 146 -7.36 -14.70 0.83
CA TRP A 146 -7.06 -13.27 1.00
C TRP A 146 -5.58 -13.04 1.30
N GLY A 147 -5.00 -13.82 2.22
CA GLY A 147 -3.58 -13.75 2.53
C GLY A 147 -2.70 -14.09 1.32
N ILE A 148 -3.13 -15.02 0.47
CA ILE A 148 -2.43 -15.33 -0.79
C ILE A 148 -2.52 -14.16 -1.77
N LEU A 149 -3.70 -13.55 -1.94
CA LEU A 149 -3.88 -12.38 -2.80
C LEU A 149 -2.96 -11.22 -2.38
N GLU A 150 -2.92 -10.90 -1.08
CA GLU A 150 -2.02 -9.87 -0.55
C GLU A 150 -0.55 -10.21 -0.81
N ALA A 151 -0.15 -11.46 -0.59
CA ALA A 151 1.22 -11.90 -0.84
C ALA A 151 1.59 -11.81 -2.33
N ALA A 152 0.69 -12.21 -3.23
CA ALA A 152 0.88 -12.13 -4.68
C ALA A 152 1.01 -10.66 -5.13
N MET A 153 0.10 -9.79 -4.69
CA MET A 153 0.16 -8.35 -4.98
C MET A 153 1.46 -7.72 -4.47
N ARG A 154 1.89 -8.09 -3.25
CA ARG A 154 3.16 -7.58 -2.70
C ARG A 154 4.37 -8.10 -3.47
N ARG A 155 4.34 -9.35 -3.93
CA ARG A 155 5.45 -9.90 -4.71
C ARG A 155 5.53 -9.24 -6.09
N GLN A 156 4.41 -9.12 -6.79
CA GLN A 156 4.35 -8.46 -8.09
C GLN A 156 4.83 -7.02 -8.00
N ALA A 157 4.33 -6.29 -7.02
CA ALA A 157 4.67 -4.90 -6.92
C ALA A 157 6.15 -4.65 -6.57
N ARG A 158 6.84 -5.60 -5.90
CA ARG A 158 8.32 -5.57 -5.80
C ARG A 158 8.98 -5.86 -7.16
N GLN A 159 8.51 -6.86 -7.91
CA GLN A 159 9.07 -7.19 -9.23
C GLN A 159 9.02 -5.99 -10.18
N VAL A 160 7.91 -5.24 -10.17
CA VAL A 160 7.77 -4.03 -11.01
C VAL A 160 8.28 -2.76 -10.34
N SER A 161 9.09 -2.89 -9.28
CA SER A 161 9.74 -1.78 -8.57
C SER A 161 8.76 -0.69 -8.07
N ILE A 162 7.52 -1.06 -7.77
CA ILE A 162 6.59 -0.20 -7.05
C ILE A 162 7.04 -0.20 -5.59
N PRO A 163 7.24 0.97 -4.96
CA PRO A 163 7.66 1.07 -3.57
C PRO A 163 6.48 0.74 -2.66
N ILE A 164 6.21 -0.55 -2.51
CA ILE A 164 5.02 -1.08 -1.83
C ILE A 164 5.20 -1.38 -0.35
N GLU A 165 6.42 -1.25 0.12
CA GLU A 165 6.70 -1.46 1.51
C GLU A 165 5.91 -0.41 2.30
N ARG A 166 4.92 -0.92 3.04
CA ARG A 166 3.98 -0.21 3.93
C ARG A 166 2.62 0.19 3.36
N PHE A 167 2.25 -0.15 2.12
CA PHE A 167 0.86 0.08 1.74
C PHE A 167 -0.09 -0.84 2.51
N PRO A 168 -1.17 -0.30 3.13
CA PRO A 168 -2.31 -1.11 3.48
C PRO A 168 -2.82 -1.74 2.17
N ALA A 169 -3.38 -2.95 2.25
CA ALA A 169 -3.78 -3.71 1.05
C ALA A 169 -4.60 -2.87 0.06
N ASN A 170 -5.43 -1.97 0.58
CA ASN A 170 -6.25 -1.02 -0.18
C ASN A 170 -5.42 -0.08 -1.08
N SER A 171 -4.31 0.44 -0.56
CA SER A 171 -3.42 1.31 -1.34
C SER A 171 -2.63 0.51 -2.37
N LEU A 172 -2.25 -0.73 -2.05
CA LEU A 172 -1.56 -1.64 -2.97
C LEU A 172 -2.41 -1.95 -4.22
N ILE A 173 -3.71 -2.17 -4.04
CA ILE A 173 -4.66 -2.43 -5.13
C ILE A 173 -4.72 -1.25 -6.11
N ASN A 174 -4.88 -0.03 -5.58
CA ASN A 174 -4.90 1.18 -6.40
C ASN A 174 -3.59 1.38 -7.17
N HIS A 175 -2.46 1.10 -6.52
CA HIS A 175 -1.15 1.23 -7.16
C HIS A 175 -0.97 0.24 -8.31
N LEU A 176 -1.27 -1.05 -8.09
CA LEU A 176 -1.16 -2.06 -9.15
C LEU A 176 -2.07 -1.74 -10.35
N TYR A 177 -3.30 -1.26 -10.12
CA TYR A 177 -4.17 -0.81 -11.20
C TYR A 177 -3.60 0.41 -11.96
N SER A 178 -3.12 1.42 -11.23
CA SER A 178 -2.56 2.64 -11.86
C SER A 178 -1.31 2.39 -12.72
N GLN A 179 -0.62 1.27 -12.48
CA GLN A 179 0.55 0.85 -13.25
C GLN A 179 0.21 -0.14 -14.37
N GLY A 180 -1.07 -0.50 -14.52
CA GLY A 180 -1.52 -1.47 -15.53
C GLY A 180 -1.26 -2.93 -15.16
N GLU A 181 -0.82 -3.21 -13.93
CA GLU A 181 -0.58 -4.57 -13.44
C GLU A 181 -1.88 -5.31 -13.10
N LEU A 182 -2.93 -4.54 -12.78
CA LEU A 182 -4.30 -5.03 -12.71
C LEU A 182 -5.10 -4.43 -13.85
N SER A 183 -5.92 -5.25 -14.51
CA SER A 183 -6.95 -4.77 -15.43
C SER A 183 -8.08 -4.05 -14.67
N MET A 184 -8.91 -3.30 -15.38
CA MET A 184 -10.10 -2.66 -14.79
C MET A 184 -11.05 -3.70 -14.16
N GLU A 185 -11.24 -4.83 -14.84
CA GLU A 185 -12.09 -5.91 -14.34
C GLU A 185 -11.51 -6.54 -13.06
N GLN A 186 -10.21 -6.83 -13.04
CA GLN A 186 -9.53 -7.38 -11.86
C GLN A 186 -9.58 -6.39 -10.70
N PHE A 187 -9.36 -5.09 -10.96
CA PHE A 187 -9.47 -4.05 -9.95
C PHE A 187 -10.86 -4.03 -9.32
N ASP A 188 -11.92 -4.02 -10.14
CA ASP A 188 -13.31 -4.02 -9.65
C ASP A 188 -13.61 -5.28 -8.84
N GLN A 189 -13.16 -6.46 -9.29
CA GLN A 189 -13.31 -7.71 -8.55
C GLN A 189 -12.61 -7.66 -7.18
N VAL A 190 -11.35 -7.20 -7.11
CA VAL A 190 -10.63 -7.06 -5.84
C VAL A 190 -11.39 -6.13 -4.89
N ARG A 191 -11.95 -5.02 -5.38
CA ARG A 191 -12.69 -4.04 -4.55
C ARG A 191 -13.98 -4.63 -3.96
N VAL A 192 -14.69 -5.46 -4.72
CA VAL A 192 -15.85 -6.21 -4.22
C VAL A 192 -15.43 -7.16 -3.09
N ILE A 193 -14.38 -7.96 -3.29
CA ILE A 193 -13.87 -8.89 -2.28
C ILE A 193 -13.34 -8.15 -1.03
N GLN A 194 -12.69 -7.01 -1.22
CA GLN A 194 -12.20 -6.19 -0.12
C GLN A 194 -13.36 -5.74 0.79
N THR A 195 -14.51 -5.39 0.22
CA THR A 195 -15.71 -5.01 0.99
C THR A 195 -16.22 -6.19 1.83
N VAL A 196 -16.13 -7.42 1.32
CA VAL A 196 -16.46 -8.64 2.06
C VAL A 196 -15.49 -8.86 3.22
N ARG A 197 -14.18 -8.73 2.95
CA ARG A 197 -13.13 -8.84 3.98
C ARG A 197 -13.32 -7.83 5.11
N ASP A 198 -13.60 -6.57 4.79
CA ASP A 198 -13.77 -5.52 5.80
C ASP A 198 -14.97 -5.82 6.71
N ARG A 199 -16.07 -6.34 6.14
CA ARG A 199 -17.22 -6.79 6.94
C ARG A 199 -16.86 -7.94 7.88
N LEU A 200 -16.11 -8.93 7.41
CA LEU A 200 -15.67 -10.06 8.23
C LEU A 200 -14.73 -9.62 9.37
N VAL A 201 -13.74 -8.75 9.10
CA VAL A 201 -12.85 -8.20 10.14
C VAL A 201 -13.64 -7.48 11.24
N HIS A 202 -14.68 -6.75 10.86
CA HIS A 202 -15.53 -6.02 11.80
C HIS A 202 -16.61 -6.89 12.47
N GLY A 203 -16.60 -8.21 12.25
CA GLY A 203 -17.52 -9.15 12.89
C GLY A 203 -18.96 -9.09 12.38
N TYR A 204 -19.18 -8.50 11.20
CA TYR A 204 -20.51 -8.51 10.59
C TYR A 204 -20.81 -9.89 9.99
N GLN A 205 -22.00 -10.40 10.28
CA GLN A 205 -22.50 -11.62 9.66
C GLN A 205 -22.75 -11.40 8.16
N LEU A 206 -22.30 -12.34 7.34
CA LEU A 206 -22.54 -12.38 5.91
C LEU A 206 -23.43 -13.58 5.57
N PRO A 207 -24.58 -13.38 4.92
CA PRO A 207 -25.52 -14.46 4.64
C PRO A 207 -25.02 -15.46 3.59
N ASN A 208 -24.06 -15.08 2.75
CA ASN A 208 -23.42 -15.97 1.79
C ASN A 208 -21.94 -15.57 1.60
N LEU A 209 -21.03 -16.43 2.05
CA LEU A 209 -19.59 -16.27 1.86
C LEU A 209 -19.03 -17.19 0.75
N GLU A 210 -19.80 -18.18 0.30
CA GLU A 210 -19.36 -19.14 -0.71
C GLU A 210 -19.04 -18.46 -2.04
N GLU A 211 -19.96 -17.63 -2.54
CA GLU A 211 -19.78 -16.96 -3.83
C GLU A 211 -18.58 -15.99 -3.85
N PRO A 212 -18.43 -15.07 -2.86
CA PRO A 212 -17.21 -14.27 -2.75
C PRO A 212 -15.93 -15.11 -2.65
N THR A 213 -15.97 -16.25 -1.96
CA THR A 213 -14.79 -17.11 -1.79
C THR A 213 -14.40 -17.79 -3.09
N LYS A 214 -15.36 -18.26 -3.89
CA LYS A 214 -15.12 -18.79 -5.24
C LYS A 214 -14.57 -17.73 -6.18
N GLN A 215 -15.14 -16.52 -6.16
CA GLN A 215 -14.65 -15.39 -6.96
C GLN A 215 -13.20 -15.05 -6.59
N LEU A 216 -12.90 -14.96 -5.29
CA LEU A 216 -11.54 -14.73 -4.80
C LEU A 216 -10.58 -15.86 -5.22
N GLN A 217 -11.01 -17.12 -5.17
CA GLN A 217 -10.20 -18.25 -5.62
C GLN A 217 -9.86 -18.14 -7.12
N VAL A 218 -10.84 -17.82 -7.96
CA VAL A 218 -10.63 -17.65 -9.41
C VAL A 218 -9.62 -16.53 -9.68
N LEU A 219 -9.83 -15.37 -9.04
CA LEU A 219 -8.96 -14.21 -9.17
C LEU A 219 -7.52 -14.51 -8.71
N VAL A 220 -7.34 -15.18 -7.58
CA VAL A 220 -6.00 -15.57 -7.09
C VAL A 220 -5.31 -16.49 -8.09
N ASN A 221 -6.02 -17.46 -8.66
CA ASN A 221 -5.45 -18.37 -9.66
C ASN A 221 -5.00 -17.62 -10.91
N GLU A 222 -5.83 -16.69 -11.38
CA GLU A 222 -5.55 -15.85 -12.54
C GLU A 222 -4.31 -14.98 -12.33
N LEU A 223 -4.25 -14.24 -11.23
CA LEU A 223 -3.15 -13.33 -10.92
C LEU A 223 -1.82 -14.06 -10.69
N ILE A 224 -1.84 -15.20 -9.99
CA ILE A 224 -0.62 -16.02 -9.81
C ILE A 224 -0.13 -16.54 -11.17
N ALA A 225 -1.04 -17.01 -12.03
CA ALA A 225 -0.66 -17.50 -13.36
C ALA A 225 -0.05 -16.39 -14.23
N MET A 226 -0.56 -15.16 -14.13
CA MET A 226 -0.08 -14.00 -14.86
C MET A 226 1.30 -13.53 -14.38
N TRP A 227 1.51 -13.44 -13.07
CA TRP A 227 2.70 -12.80 -12.47
C TRP A 227 3.88 -13.74 -12.18
N LYS A 228 3.66 -15.06 -12.21
CA LYS A 228 4.72 -16.04 -12.03
C LYS A 228 5.71 -16.12 -13.21
N ILE A 229 5.37 -15.52 -14.35
CA ILE A 229 6.13 -15.60 -15.62
C ILE A 229 7.48 -14.89 -15.52
#